data_AF-H1SGD8-F1
#
_entry.id   AF-H1SGD8-F1
#
_cell.length_a   1.000
_cell.length_b   1.000
_cell.length_c   1.000
_cell.angle_alpha   90.00
_cell.angle_beta   90.00
_cell.angle_gamma   90.00
#
_symmetry.space_group_name_H-M   'P 1'
#
loop_
_entity.id
_entity.type
_entity.pdbx_description
1 polymer ?
#
loop_
_entity_poly.entity_id
_entity_poly.type
_entity_poly.pdbx_seq_one_letter_code
_entity_poly.pdbx_strand_id
1 'polypeptide(L)'
;MHKPAVTYRVTPRAKALDDGSYQPKVLVAIYRGDALLRDVALYARGDPCPLRATAARLAEALAFRIQTVLKDVKDVRETDDVATVAVQALLRRIGLRTSLRSVAPVSTRRVRQ
;
A
#
# COMPACT_ATOMS: atom_id res chain seq x y z
N MET A 1 22.72 17.35 6.83
CA MET A 1 21.48 17.22 6.04
C MET A 1 20.53 16.29 6.77
N HIS A 2 19.35 16.76 7.19
CA HIS A 2 18.30 15.85 7.63
C HIS A 2 17.75 15.09 6.42
N LYS A 3 17.72 13.76 6.49
CA LYS A 3 17.00 12.95 5.50
C LYS A 3 15.50 13.28 5.63
N PRO A 4 14.75 13.44 4.53
CA PRO A 4 13.31 13.64 4.60
C PRO A 4 12.64 12.45 5.28
N ALA A 5 11.62 12.72 6.10
CA ALA A 5 10.86 11.68 6.77
C ALA A 5 10.10 10.79 5.76
N VAL A 6 9.92 9.52 6.12
CA VAL A 6 9.12 8.56 5.38
C VAL A 6 7.63 8.88 5.57
N THR A 7 6.90 8.98 4.47
CA THR A 7 5.44 9.19 4.47
C THR A 7 4.73 8.07 3.73
N TYR A 8 3.45 7.88 4.04
CA TYR A 8 2.64 6.79 3.50
C TYR A 8 1.34 7.33 2.93
N ARG A 9 0.93 6.82 1.75
CA ARG A 9 -0.38 7.07 1.15
C ARG A 9 -1.12 5.75 1.01
N VAL A 10 -2.29 5.67 1.64
CA VAL A 10 -3.16 4.48 1.59
C VAL A 10 -4.39 4.79 0.74
N THR A 11 -4.67 3.99 -0.28
CA THR A 11 -5.80 4.19 -1.20
C THR A 11 -6.67 2.92 -1.29
N PRO A 12 -7.94 2.97 -0.87
CA PRO A 12 -8.87 1.85 -1.04
C PRO A 12 -9.29 1.72 -2.50
N ARG A 13 -9.45 0.47 -2.96
CA ARG A 13 -9.88 0.10 -4.32
C ARG A 13 -10.71 -1.18 -4.30
N ALA A 14 -11.47 -1.41 -5.36
CA ALA A 14 -12.10 -2.70 -5.65
C ALA A 14 -11.64 -3.16 -7.03
N LYS A 15 -11.21 -4.41 -7.16
CA LYS A 15 -10.81 -5.03 -8.43
C LYS A 15 -11.94 -5.92 -8.92
N ALA A 16 -12.42 -5.71 -10.15
CA ALA A 16 -13.32 -6.67 -10.79
C ALA A 16 -12.57 -7.96 -11.14
N LEU A 17 -13.22 -9.10 -10.96
CA LEU A 17 -12.73 -10.43 -11.33
C LEU A 17 -13.46 -10.94 -12.58
N ASP A 18 -12.91 -11.98 -13.22
CA ASP A 18 -13.41 -12.52 -14.48
C ASP A 18 -14.78 -13.22 -14.33
N ASP A 19 -15.11 -13.67 -13.12
CA ASP A 19 -16.41 -14.26 -12.75
C ASP A 19 -17.50 -13.20 -12.45
N GLY A 20 -17.21 -11.91 -12.69
CA GLY A 20 -18.13 -10.79 -12.44
C GLY A 20 -18.18 -10.34 -10.98
N SER A 21 -17.49 -11.03 -10.07
CA SER A 21 -17.37 -10.63 -8.67
C SER A 21 -16.29 -9.55 -8.48
N TYR A 22 -16.19 -9.03 -7.26
CA TYR A 22 -15.26 -7.98 -6.88
C TYR A 22 -14.40 -8.41 -5.70
N GLN A 23 -13.11 -8.12 -5.80
CA GLN A 23 -12.16 -8.33 -4.72
C GLN A 23 -11.75 -6.99 -4.09
N PRO A 24 -11.90 -6.84 -2.76
CA PRO A 24 -11.36 -5.67 -2.05
C PRO A 24 -9.84 -5.60 -2.18
N LYS A 25 -9.34 -4.40 -2.49
CA LYS A 25 -7.91 -4.12 -2.72
C LYS A 25 -7.50 -2.82 -2.02
N VAL A 26 -6.34 -2.78 -1.37
CA VAL A 26 -5.77 -1.56 -0.80
C VAL A 26 -4.38 -1.34 -1.41
N LEU A 27 -4.11 -0.12 -1.87
CA LEU A 27 -2.79 0.30 -2.34
C LEU A 27 -2.09 1.10 -1.25
N VAL A 28 -0.84 0.78 -0.94
CA VAL A 28 -0.01 1.48 0.04
C VAL A 28 1.27 1.93 -0.65
N ALA A 29 1.40 3.24 -0.85
CA ALA A 29 2.59 3.85 -1.42
C ALA A 29 3.44 4.50 -0.31
N ILE A 30 4.73 4.21 -0.33
CA ILE A 30 5.73 4.68 0.64
C ILE A 30 6.62 5.70 -0.07
N TYR A 31 6.75 6.90 0.51
CA TYR A 31 7.52 8.00 -0.06
C TYR A 31 8.60 8.49 0.90
N ARG A 32 9.69 9.02 0.35
CA ARG A 32 10.65 9.86 1.07
C ARG A 32 10.73 11.21 0.35
N GLY A 33 10.24 12.27 1.00
CA GLY A 33 9.94 13.51 0.29
C GLY A 33 8.96 13.22 -0.85
N ASP A 34 9.29 13.65 -2.06
CA ASP A 34 8.48 13.42 -3.26
C ASP A 34 8.82 12.10 -4.00
N ALA A 35 9.86 11.38 -3.56
CA ALA A 35 10.30 10.14 -4.20
C ALA A 35 9.48 8.95 -3.71
N LEU A 36 8.79 8.27 -4.63
CA LEU A 36 8.15 6.99 -4.36
C LEU A 36 9.22 5.91 -4.16
N LEU A 37 9.30 5.36 -2.95
CA LEU A 37 10.22 4.26 -2.62
C LEU A 37 9.62 2.90 -2.99
N ARG A 38 8.32 2.72 -2.70
CA ARG A 38 7.64 1.43 -2.85
C ARG A 38 6.14 1.61 -3.01
N ASP A 39 5.53 0.73 -3.78
CA ASP A 39 4.09 0.54 -3.81
C ASP A 39 3.76 -0.91 -3.44
N VAL A 40 2.70 -1.10 -2.67
CA VAL A 40 2.27 -2.40 -2.15
C VAL A 40 0.78 -2.54 -2.40
N ALA A 41 0.42 -3.60 -3.14
CA ALA A 41 -0.97 -3.98 -3.33
C ALA A 41 -1.37 -5.07 -2.34
N LEU A 42 -2.45 -4.81 -1.61
CA LEU A 42 -3.01 -5.70 -0.60
C LEU A 42 -4.39 -6.14 -1.03
N TYR A 43 -4.67 -7.42 -0.87
CA TYR A 43 -5.96 -8.01 -1.18
C TYR A 43 -6.52 -8.65 0.08
N ALA A 44 -7.82 -8.45 0.30
CA ALA A 44 -8.54 -9.18 1.34
C ALA A 44 -8.38 -10.69 1.12
N ARG A 45 -8.11 -11.45 2.21
CA ARG A 45 -8.12 -12.92 2.17
C ARG A 45 -9.52 -13.51 2.03
N GLY A 46 -10.56 -12.69 2.13
CA GLY A 46 -11.94 -13.14 2.01
C GLY A 46 -12.31 -13.51 0.58
N ASP A 47 -13.37 -14.30 0.48
CA ASP A 47 -13.99 -14.68 -0.78
C ASP A 47 -14.40 -13.46 -1.60
N PRO A 48 -14.39 -13.57 -2.94
CA PRO A 48 -14.89 -12.52 -3.80
C PRO A 48 -16.31 -12.12 -3.41
N CYS A 49 -16.61 -10.82 -3.48
CA CYS A 49 -17.93 -10.30 -3.17
C CYS A 49 -18.73 -10.08 -4.47
N PRO A 50 -20.01 -10.48 -4.54
CA PRO A 50 -20.82 -10.29 -5.74
C PRO A 50 -21.11 -8.81 -6.07
N LEU A 51 -20.93 -7.88 -5.11
CA LEU A 51 -21.28 -6.46 -5.28
C LEU A 51 -20.08 -5.53 -5.14
N ARG A 52 -19.88 -4.65 -6.13
CA ARG A 52 -18.83 -3.62 -6.14
C ARG A 52 -18.88 -2.68 -4.93
N ALA A 53 -20.08 -2.23 -4.55
CA ALA A 53 -20.28 -1.30 -3.45
C ALA A 53 -19.82 -1.91 -2.12
N THR A 54 -20.12 -3.18 -1.90
CA THR A 54 -19.68 -3.92 -0.70
C THR A 54 -18.17 -4.09 -0.70
N ALA A 55 -17.56 -4.48 -1.82
CA ALA A 55 -16.10 -4.59 -1.92
C ALA A 55 -15.38 -3.26 -1.67
N ALA A 56 -15.94 -2.14 -2.14
CA ALA A 56 -15.40 -0.80 -1.89
C ALA A 56 -15.48 -0.43 -0.40
N ARG A 57 -16.62 -0.64 0.26
CA ARG A 57 -16.77 -0.39 1.72
C ARG A 57 -15.81 -1.24 2.55
N LEU A 58 -15.62 -2.52 2.18
CA LEU A 58 -14.64 -3.40 2.81
C LEU A 58 -13.21 -2.89 2.60
N ALA A 59 -12.87 -2.42 1.39
CA ALA A 59 -11.57 -1.84 1.11
C ALA A 59 -11.33 -0.54 1.91
N GLU A 60 -12.36 0.30 2.08
CA GLU A 60 -12.30 1.51 2.92
C GLU A 60 -12.06 1.17 4.39
N ALA A 61 -12.81 0.22 4.95
CA ALA A 61 -12.63 -0.24 6.33
C ALA A 61 -11.23 -0.83 6.56
N LEU A 62 -10.70 -1.60 5.60
CA LEU A 62 -9.34 -2.12 5.64
C LEU A 62 -8.29 -1.00 5.54
N ALA A 63 -8.49 -0.05 4.63
CA ALA A 63 -7.60 1.09 4.48
C ALA A 63 -7.52 1.92 5.76
N PHE A 64 -8.65 2.14 6.44
CA PHE A 64 -8.69 2.82 7.74
C PHE A 64 -7.85 2.09 8.79
N ARG A 65 -8.02 0.77 8.94
CA ARG A 65 -7.22 -0.04 9.89
C ARG A 65 -5.73 0.03 9.57
N ILE A 66 -5.35 -0.02 8.29
CA ILE A 66 -3.96 0.10 7.85
C ILE A 66 -3.40 1.49 8.19
N GLN A 67 -4.16 2.56 7.94
CA GLN A 67 -3.73 3.92 8.29
C GLN A 67 -3.48 4.09 9.79
N THR A 68 -4.33 3.53 10.64
CA THR A 68 -4.13 3.55 12.10
C THR A 68 -2.83 2.88 12.48
N VAL A 69 -2.58 1.66 11.97
CA VAL A 69 -1.34 0.92 12.25
C VAL A 69 -0.10 1.66 11.73
N LEU A 70 -0.17 2.28 10.55
CA LEU A 70 0.98 3.02 9.99
C LEU A 70 1.31 4.30 10.74
N LYS A 71 0.35 4.91 11.45
CA LYS A 71 0.63 6.04 12.33
C LYS A 71 1.56 5.63 13.48
N ASP A 72 1.40 4.42 14.01
CA ASP A 72 2.24 3.87 15.08
C ASP A 72 3.67 3.54 14.61
N VAL A 73 3.89 3.37 13.30
CA VAL A 73 5.20 3.03 12.69
C VAL A 73 6.07 4.26 12.42
N LYS A 74 5.55 5.49 12.55
CA LYS A 74 6.29 6.72 12.26
C LYS A 74 7.55 6.92 13.11
N ASP A 75 7.69 6.21 14.23
CA ASP A 75 8.85 6.30 15.12
C ASP A 75 9.99 5.31 14.80
N VAL A 76 9.84 4.50 13.74
CA VAL A 76 10.87 3.52 13.37
C VAL A 76 12.05 4.22 12.69
N ARG A 77 13.22 4.22 13.36
CA ARG A 77 14.48 4.80 12.86
C ARG A 77 14.79 4.29 11.44
N GLU A 78 14.81 5.24 10.52
CA GLU A 78 14.55 5.08 9.08
C GLU A 78 15.73 4.48 8.30
N THR A 79 15.58 3.22 7.90
CA THR A 79 16.14 2.74 6.63
C THR A 79 14.99 2.23 5.76
N ASP A 80 15.12 2.38 4.44
CA ASP A 80 14.05 2.03 3.49
C ASP A 80 13.62 0.57 3.60
N ASP A 81 14.59 -0.29 3.92
CA ASP A 81 14.39 -1.72 4.14
C ASP A 81 13.61 -1.99 5.43
N VAL A 82 13.90 -1.29 6.53
CA VAL A 82 13.21 -1.48 7.81
C VAL A 82 11.75 -1.02 7.73
N ALA A 83 11.48 0.14 7.12
CA ALA A 83 10.10 0.60 6.92
C ALA A 83 9.32 -0.39 6.04
N THR A 84 9.94 -0.90 4.97
CA THR A 84 9.33 -1.89 4.07
C THR A 84 9.04 -3.21 4.79
N VAL A 85 9.99 -3.73 5.57
CA VAL A 85 9.83 -4.97 6.34
C VAL A 85 8.78 -4.83 7.43
N ALA A 86 8.77 -3.70 8.15
CA ALA A 86 7.78 -3.42 9.20
C ALA A 86 6.36 -3.37 8.61
N VAL A 87 6.18 -2.67 7.50
CA VAL A 87 4.90 -2.60 6.78
C VAL A 87 4.48 -3.99 6.30
N GLN A 88 5.37 -4.77 5.69
CA GLN A 88 5.02 -6.14 5.27
C GLN A 88 4.66 -7.04 6.46
N ALA A 89 5.40 -6.98 7.56
CA ALA A 89 5.13 -7.78 8.76
C ALA A 89 3.79 -7.39 9.42
N LEU A 90 3.50 -6.10 9.51
CA LEU A 90 2.23 -5.59 10.04
C LEU A 90 1.03 -5.93 9.14
N LEU A 91 1.22 -5.85 7.83
CA LEU A 91 0.18 -6.22 6.86
C LEU A 91 -0.08 -7.73 6.83
N ARG A 92 0.94 -8.56 7.10
CA ARG A 92 0.77 -10.00 7.33
C ARG A 92 -0.05 -10.28 8.59
N ARG A 93 0.13 -9.50 9.67
CA ARG A 93 -0.70 -9.61 10.90
C ARG A 93 -2.18 -9.32 10.67
N ILE A 94 -2.52 -8.47 9.71
CA ILE A 94 -3.92 -8.18 9.32
C ILE A 94 -4.52 -9.33 8.47
N GLY A 95 -3.71 -10.35 8.12
CA GLY A 95 -4.20 -11.53 7.40
C GLY A 95 -4.49 -11.26 5.93
N LEU A 96 -3.87 -10.26 5.30
CA LEU A 96 -4.09 -9.93 3.88
C LEU A 96 -3.07 -10.65 2.99
N ARG A 97 -3.45 -10.98 1.74
CA ARG A 97 -2.48 -11.43 0.71
C ARG A 97 -1.82 -10.18 0.12
N THR A 98 -0.49 -10.16 0.13
CA THR A 98 0.30 -9.01 -0.29
C THR A 98 1.03 -9.32 -1.59
N SER A 99 0.99 -8.42 -2.57
CA SER A 99 1.81 -8.49 -3.77
C SER A 99 2.68 -7.24 -3.84
N LEU A 100 4.00 -7.45 -3.93
CA LEU A 100 4.96 -6.36 -4.08
C LEU A 100 5.05 -6.02 -5.57
N ARG A 101 4.57 -4.84 -5.95
CA ARG A 101 4.85 -4.24 -7.25
C ARG A 101 5.65 -2.99 -7.01
N SER A 102 6.96 -3.06 -7.23
CA SER A 102 7.79 -1.86 -7.28
C SER A 102 7.43 -1.09 -8.54
N VAL A 103 6.95 0.14 -8.38
CA VAL A 103 6.99 1.11 -9.48
C VAL A 103 8.45 1.54 -9.55
N ALA A 104 9.13 1.20 -10.65
CA ALA A 104 10.46 1.73 -10.89
C ALA A 104 10.39 3.26 -10.77
N PRO A 105 11.34 3.91 -10.08
CA PRO A 105 11.38 5.36 -10.06
C PRO A 105 11.33 5.83 -11.52
N VAL A 106 10.40 6.74 -11.82
CA VAL A 106 10.35 7.41 -13.12
C VAL A 106 11.75 7.98 -13.31
N SER A 107 12.55 7.34 -14.15
CA SER A 107 13.82 7.89 -14.58
C SER A 107 13.47 9.19 -15.27
N THR A 108 13.71 10.31 -14.60
CA THR A 108 13.76 11.63 -15.23
C THR A 108 14.96 11.65 -16.16
N ARG A 109 14.82 10.93 -17.27
CA ARG A 109 15.75 10.98 -18.39
C ARG A 109 15.33 12.15 -19.27
N ARG A 110 15.89 13.33 -18.99
CA ARG A 110 16.09 14.37 -20.01
C ARG A 110 17.51 14.91 -19.83
N VAL A 111 18.45 14.28 -20.53
CA VAL A 111 18.96 14.71 -21.86
C VAL A 111 19.83 15.94 -21.68
N ARG A 112 21.15 15.68 -21.67
CA ARG A 112 22.19 16.66 -21.94
C ARG A 112 21.86 17.35 -23.26
N GLN A 113 21.88 18.68 -23.25
CA GLN A 113 22.37 19.46 -24.38
C GLN A 113 23.59 20.24 -23.87
#